data_AF-A0A8T1SYC9-F1
#
_entry.id   AF-A0A8T1SYC9-F1
#
_cell.length_a   1.000
_cell.length_b   1.000
_cell.length_c   1.000
_cell.angle_alpha   90.00
_cell.angle_beta   90.00
_cell.angle_gamma   90.00
#
_symmetry.space_group_name_H-M   'P 1'
#
loop_
_entity.id
_entity.type
_entity.pdbx_description
1 polymer ?
#
loop_
_entity_poly.entity_id
_entity_poly.type
_entity_poly.pdbx_seq_one_letter_code
_entity_poly.pdbx_strand_id
1 'polypeptide(L)'
;MWSLSSQSLIATLPVDTIPENSIRKVRNCIFSVAYPTPFISRVLLVAVSKEVLEGILDLDVSVKETDDFLQLVSGGKVVLGSIPLAHRYGGHQFGSWAGQLGDGRAHLIGVYTNSMVKDGNYS
;
A
#
# COMPACT_ATOMS: atom_id res chain seq x y z
N MET A 1 17.37 -5.11 2.46
CA MET A 1 16.03 -4.80 3.00
C MET A 1 15.40 -3.76 2.09
N TRP A 2 14.27 -4.07 1.45
CA TRP A 2 13.53 -3.10 0.62
C TRP A 2 13.04 -1.93 1.48
N SER A 3 13.00 -0.74 0.90
CA SER A 3 12.41 0.45 1.52
C SER A 3 11.23 0.89 0.68
N LEU A 4 10.16 1.25 1.36
CA LEU A 4 9.03 1.95 0.77
C LEU A 4 9.06 3.38 1.28
N SER A 5 8.57 4.32 0.47
CA SER A 5 8.42 5.71 0.90
C SER A 5 6.98 6.16 0.71
N SER A 6 6.39 6.72 1.76
CA SER A 6 5.11 7.44 1.66
C SER A 6 5.31 8.97 1.65
N GLN A 7 6.57 9.42 1.71
CA GLN A 7 6.92 10.82 1.99
C GLN A 7 6.40 11.78 0.93
N SER A 8 6.53 11.44 -0.36
CA SER A 8 6.04 12.30 -1.44
C SER A 8 4.53 12.48 -1.40
N LEU A 9 3.79 11.42 -1.05
CA LEU A 9 2.33 11.45 -0.96
C LEU A 9 1.88 12.30 0.24
N ILE A 10 2.40 12.02 1.44
CA ILE A 10 1.97 12.72 2.65
C ILE A 10 2.44 14.18 2.69
N ALA A 11 3.52 14.53 1.99
CA ALA A 11 4.00 15.90 1.90
C ALA A 11 3.21 16.74 0.87
N THR A 12 2.59 16.09 -0.12
CA THR A 12 1.93 16.79 -1.24
C THR A 12 0.42 16.77 -1.14
N LEU A 13 -0.16 15.69 -0.60
CA LEU A 13 -1.60 15.45 -0.60
C LEU A 13 -2.17 15.58 0.81
N PRO A 14 -3.34 16.24 0.98
CA PRO A 14 -3.98 16.37 2.28
C PRO A 14 -4.21 15.01 2.96
N VAL A 15 -3.66 14.86 4.17
CA VAL A 15 -3.82 13.68 5.03
C VAL A 15 -4.71 14.04 6.21
N ASP A 16 -5.62 13.12 6.52
CA ASP A 16 -6.53 13.24 7.65
C ASP A 16 -5.77 13.32 8.97
N THR A 17 -6.16 14.29 9.80
CA THR A 17 -5.55 14.54 11.11
C THR A 17 -6.12 13.63 12.20
N ILE A 18 -7.23 12.93 11.93
CA ILE A 18 -7.88 12.01 12.87
C ILE A 18 -7.19 10.64 12.77
N PRO A 19 -6.44 10.21 13.80
CA PRO A 19 -5.65 8.97 13.75
C PRO A 19 -6.50 7.70 13.96
N GLU A 20 -7.73 7.83 14.46
CA GLU A 20 -8.58 6.68 14.76
C GLU A 20 -9.10 6.01 13.48
N ASN A 21 -8.80 4.71 13.36
CA ASN A 21 -9.37 3.86 12.33
C ASN A 21 -10.82 3.51 12.68
N SER A 22 -11.76 4.32 12.17
CA SER A 22 -13.20 4.18 12.43
C SER A 22 -14.03 4.54 11.20
N ILE A 23 -15.26 4.01 11.14
CA ILE A 23 -16.17 4.32 10.04
C ILE A 23 -16.71 5.74 10.21
N ARG A 24 -16.35 6.64 9.28
CA ARG A 24 -16.81 8.03 9.25
C ARG A 24 -16.68 8.64 7.86
N LYS A 25 -17.33 9.79 7.66
CA LYS A 25 -17.08 10.64 6.48
C LYS A 25 -15.76 11.38 6.67
N VAL A 26 -14.86 11.21 5.70
CA VAL A 26 -13.54 11.86 5.67
C VAL A 26 -13.70 13.13 4.84
N ARG A 27 -13.36 14.28 5.40
CA ARG A 27 -13.57 15.58 4.76
C ARG A 27 -12.23 16.26 4.49
N ASN A 28 -12.16 16.98 3.37
CA ASN A 28 -11.04 17.84 2.98
C ASN A 28 -9.66 17.15 2.94
N CYS A 29 -9.64 15.82 2.86
CA CYS A 29 -8.43 15.01 2.82
C CYS A 29 -8.50 13.98 1.69
N ILE A 30 -7.34 13.56 1.18
CA ILE A 30 -7.19 12.51 0.17
C ILE A 30 -6.87 11.18 0.85
N PHE A 31 -6.03 11.18 1.88
CA PHE A 31 -5.66 9.97 2.59
C PHE A 31 -6.00 10.03 4.08
N SER A 32 -6.20 8.86 4.67
CA SER A 32 -6.12 8.66 6.12
C SER A 32 -4.99 7.66 6.38
N VAL A 33 -4.24 7.84 7.48
CA VAL A 33 -3.27 6.82 7.92
C VAL A 33 -4.04 5.61 8.44
N ALA A 34 -3.75 4.43 7.90
CA ALA A 34 -4.46 3.21 8.26
C ALA A 34 -3.48 2.03 8.21
N TYR A 35 -3.12 1.50 9.38
CA TYR A 35 -2.22 0.36 9.48
C TYR A 35 -2.97 -0.95 9.20
N PRO A 36 -2.36 -1.90 8.45
CA PRO A 36 -2.94 -3.22 8.26
C PRO A 36 -3.20 -3.92 9.60
N THR A 37 -4.29 -4.67 9.67
CA THR A 37 -4.53 -5.59 10.79
C THR A 37 -3.96 -6.97 10.42
N PRO A 38 -2.92 -7.47 11.11
CA PRO A 38 -2.33 -8.77 10.81
C PRO A 38 -3.34 -9.92 10.96
N PHE A 39 -3.14 -11.00 10.22
CA PHE A 39 -3.89 -12.23 10.43
C PHE A 39 -3.54 -12.86 11.79
N ILE A 40 -4.56 -13.39 12.46
CA ILE A 40 -4.40 -14.09 13.74
C ILE A 40 -3.90 -15.52 13.52
N SER A 41 -4.29 -16.14 12.41
CA SER A 41 -3.89 -17.50 12.05
C SER A 41 -2.59 -17.53 11.26
N ARG A 42 -1.97 -18.71 11.19
CA ARG A 42 -0.80 -18.95 10.33
C ARG A 42 -1.09 -18.54 8.89
N VAL A 43 -0.22 -17.71 8.33
CA VAL A 43 -0.26 -17.30 6.92
C VAL A 43 0.66 -18.20 6.10
N LEU A 44 0.24 -18.51 4.87
CA LEU A 44 1.04 -19.24 3.89
C LEU A 44 1.07 -18.46 2.58
N LEU A 45 2.25 -18.37 1.98
CA LEU A 45 2.40 -17.81 0.63
C LEU A 45 1.90 -18.85 -0.38
N VAL A 46 0.86 -18.51 -1.13
CA VAL A 46 0.26 -19.44 -2.10
C VAL A 46 0.96 -19.37 -3.45
N ALA A 47 1.25 -18.16 -3.92
CA ALA A 47 1.88 -17.94 -5.21
C ALA A 47 2.57 -16.57 -5.25
N VAL A 48 3.54 -16.44 -6.16
CA VAL A 48 4.16 -15.18 -6.57
C VAL A 48 4.30 -15.16 -8.09
N SER A 49 4.31 -13.98 -8.70
CA SER A 49 4.74 -13.82 -10.09
C SER A 49 6.23 -13.53 -10.12
N LYS A 50 6.99 -14.39 -10.81
CA LYS A 50 8.42 -14.18 -11.03
C LYS A 50 8.66 -12.92 -11.85
N GLU A 51 7.83 -12.70 -12.86
CA GLU A 51 7.89 -11.55 -13.77
C GLU A 51 7.69 -10.22 -13.03
N VAL A 52 6.78 -10.16 -12.06
CA VAL A 52 6.58 -8.96 -11.24
C VAL A 52 7.75 -8.73 -10.29
N LEU A 53 8.21 -9.78 -9.60
CA LEU A 53 9.32 -9.67 -8.66
C LEU A 53 10.58 -9.17 -9.38
N GLU A 54 11.00 -9.85 -10.44
CA GLU A 54 12.26 -9.55 -11.12
C GLU A 54 12.14 -8.38 -12.10
N GLY A 55 11.01 -8.25 -12.81
CA GLY A 55 10.86 -7.30 -13.92
C GLY A 55 10.23 -5.95 -13.57
N ILE A 56 9.53 -5.84 -12.43
CA ILE A 56 8.93 -4.57 -11.98
C ILE A 56 9.58 -4.08 -10.69
N LEU A 57 9.81 -5.01 -9.75
CA LEU A 57 10.30 -4.70 -8.41
C LEU A 57 11.81 -4.90 -8.25
N ASP A 58 12.52 -5.40 -9.26
CA ASP A 58 13.95 -5.72 -9.20
C ASP A 58 14.34 -6.58 -7.98
N LEU A 59 13.44 -7.49 -7.60
CA LEU A 59 13.62 -8.41 -6.48
C LEU A 59 13.95 -9.80 -7.00
N ASP A 60 14.99 -10.41 -6.44
CA ASP A 60 15.30 -11.81 -6.68
C ASP A 60 14.15 -12.70 -6.18
N VAL A 61 13.78 -13.72 -6.95
CA VAL A 61 12.66 -14.60 -6.63
C VAL A 61 12.80 -15.32 -5.27
N SER A 62 14.02 -15.49 -4.74
CA SER A 62 14.28 -16.10 -3.43
C SER A 62 13.63 -15.35 -2.27
N VAL A 63 13.27 -14.07 -2.45
CA VAL A 63 12.60 -13.27 -1.42
C VAL A 63 11.30 -13.91 -0.94
N LYS A 64 10.63 -14.68 -1.79
CA LYS A 64 9.39 -15.40 -1.47
C LYS A 64 9.55 -16.43 -0.34
N GLU A 65 10.78 -16.89 -0.11
CA GLU A 65 11.12 -17.87 0.94
C GLU A 65 11.40 -17.20 2.29
N THR A 66 11.42 -15.87 2.34
CA THR A 66 11.74 -15.11 3.57
C THR A 66 10.49 -14.82 4.38
N ASP A 67 10.62 -14.94 5.72
CA ASP A 67 9.54 -14.51 6.63
C ASP A 67 9.27 -13.00 6.47
N ASP A 68 10.30 -12.20 6.27
CA ASP A 68 10.16 -10.75 6.06
C ASP A 68 9.23 -10.40 4.87
N PHE A 69 9.31 -11.14 3.77
CA PHE A 69 8.39 -10.97 2.64
C PHE A 69 6.97 -11.39 3.01
N LEU A 70 6.82 -12.55 3.64
CA LEU A 70 5.52 -13.06 4.08
C LEU A 70 4.83 -12.07 5.03
N GLN A 71 5.54 -11.56 6.03
CA GLN A 71 5.04 -10.56 6.98
C GLN A 71 4.69 -9.24 6.29
N LEU A 72 5.48 -8.78 5.32
CA LEU A 72 5.17 -7.57 4.55
C LEU A 72 3.86 -7.72 3.76
N VAL A 73 3.74 -8.76 2.93
CA VAL A 73 2.59 -8.92 2.01
C VAL A 73 1.31 -9.34 2.72
N SER A 74 1.42 -9.88 3.95
CA SER A 74 0.28 -10.22 4.81
C SER A 74 -0.11 -9.13 5.81
N GLY A 75 0.61 -8.00 5.81
CA GLY A 75 0.35 -6.89 6.73
C GLY A 75 0.85 -7.11 8.17
N GLY A 76 1.62 -8.17 8.42
CA GLY A 76 2.27 -8.44 9.71
C GLY A 76 3.48 -7.54 10.02
N LYS A 77 4.10 -6.93 8.99
CA LYS A 77 5.24 -6.03 9.15
C LYS A 77 5.10 -4.78 8.29
N VAL A 78 5.29 -3.62 8.91
CA VAL A 78 5.45 -2.34 8.21
C VAL A 78 6.95 -2.08 8.04
N VAL A 79 7.37 -1.81 6.81
CA VAL A 79 8.78 -1.57 6.48
C VAL A 79 9.18 -0.13 6.71
N LEU A 80 10.48 0.11 6.90
CA LEU A 80 11.03 1.44 7.11
C LEU A 80 10.66 2.40 5.96
N GLY A 81 10.13 3.58 6.33
CA GLY A 81 9.67 4.63 5.40
C GLY A 81 8.22 4.48 4.90
N SER A 82 7.56 3.36 5.23
CA SER A 82 6.14 3.15 4.98
C SER A 82 5.30 3.85 6.05
N ILE A 83 4.34 4.66 5.60
CA ILE A 83 3.19 5.08 6.39
C ILE A 83 1.98 4.60 5.60
N PRO A 84 1.38 3.45 5.98
CA PRO A 84 0.25 2.89 5.25
C PRO A 84 -0.95 3.86 5.19
N LEU A 85 -1.51 4.06 3.99
CA LEU A 85 -2.59 5.00 3.73
C LEU A 85 -3.83 4.29 3.17
N ALA A 86 -5.00 4.79 3.54
CA ALA A 86 -6.27 4.49 2.89
C ALA A 86 -6.73 5.69 2.06
N HIS A 87 -6.98 5.48 0.76
CA HIS A 87 -7.43 6.53 -0.15
C HIS A 87 -8.92 6.80 0.01
N ARG A 88 -9.29 8.08 0.12
CA ARG A 88 -10.67 8.55 0.04
C ARG A 88 -11.01 8.89 -1.40
N TYR A 89 -11.99 8.19 -1.97
CA TYR A 89 -12.58 8.52 -3.27
C TYR A 89 -14.10 8.44 -3.23
N GLY A 90 -14.77 8.69 -4.34
CA GLY A 90 -16.22 8.54 -4.49
C GLY A 90 -16.53 8.06 -5.91
N GLY A 91 -17.76 7.61 -6.15
CA GLY A 91 -18.09 7.06 -7.46
C GLY A 91 -19.57 6.80 -7.66
N HIS A 92 -19.93 6.55 -8.93
CA HIS A 92 -21.23 6.03 -9.29
C HIS A 92 -21.20 4.49 -9.19
N GLN A 93 -22.22 3.91 -8.56
CA GLN A 93 -22.46 2.48 -8.51
C GLN A 93 -23.88 2.21 -8.99
N PHE A 94 -24.05 1.21 -9.86
CA PHE A 94 -25.34 0.82 -10.42
C PHE A 94 -26.15 2.01 -11.00
N GLY A 95 -25.46 2.95 -11.65
CA GLY A 95 -26.09 4.12 -12.29
C GLY A 95 -26.45 5.28 -11.35
N SER A 96 -26.14 5.21 -10.05
CA SER A 96 -26.41 6.26 -9.07
C SER A 96 -25.14 6.71 -8.34
N TRP A 97 -25.09 7.98 -7.92
CA TRP A 97 -23.98 8.49 -7.10
C TRP A 97 -23.99 7.83 -5.71
N ALA A 98 -22.97 7.04 -5.41
CA ALA A 98 -22.86 6.31 -4.14
C ALA A 98 -22.25 7.16 -3.01
N GLY A 99 -21.87 8.40 -3.30
CA GLY A 99 -21.23 9.27 -2.31
C GLY A 99 -19.76 8.94 -2.09
N GLN A 100 -19.32 9.08 -0.84
CA GLN A 100 -17.95 8.80 -0.45
C GLN A 100 -17.74 7.29 -0.30
N LEU A 101 -16.75 6.78 -1.01
CA LEU A 101 -16.18 5.45 -0.90
C LEU A 101 -14.77 5.57 -0.29
N GLY A 102 -13.92 4.58 -0.55
CA GLY A 102 -12.53 4.59 -0.16
C GLY A 102 -11.97 3.19 -0.14
N ASP A 103 -10.68 3.08 0.21
CA ASP A 103 -9.99 1.82 0.43
C ASP A 103 -10.48 1.15 1.73
N GLY A 104 -11.70 0.63 1.74
CA GLY A 104 -12.28 -0.01 2.93
C GLY A 104 -11.69 -1.37 3.29
N ARG A 105 -10.83 -1.92 2.43
CA ARG A 105 -10.23 -3.27 2.55
C ARG A 105 -8.81 -3.35 1.96
N ALA A 106 -8.20 -2.21 1.69
CA ALA A 106 -6.91 -2.11 1.02
C ALA A 106 -6.06 -1.02 1.69
N HIS A 107 -4.76 -1.10 1.51
CA HIS A 107 -3.82 -0.12 2.02
C HIS A 107 -2.77 0.16 0.95
N LEU A 108 -2.51 1.45 0.68
CA LEU A 108 -1.28 1.86 0.01
C LEU A 108 -0.17 1.78 1.04
N ILE A 109 0.67 0.75 0.96
CA ILE A 109 1.78 0.52 1.91
C ILE A 109 3.03 1.33 1.58
N GLY A 110 3.03 2.10 0.49
CA GLY A 110 4.08 3.03 0.11
C GLY A 110 4.50 2.90 -1.34
N VAL A 111 5.37 3.80 -1.77
CA VAL A 111 5.96 3.81 -3.11
C VAL A 111 7.29 3.08 -3.07
N TYR A 112 7.44 2.09 -3.94
CA TYR A 112 8.71 1.43 -4.21
C TYR A 112 9.41 2.12 -5.39
N THR A 113 10.71 2.38 -5.26
CA THR A 113 11.53 2.92 -6.36
C THR A 113 12.45 1.82 -6.83
N ASN A 114 12.16 1.29 -8.02
CA ASN A 114 13.01 0.31 -8.68
C ASN A 114 14.26 0.99 -9.28
N SER A 115 15.23 0.18 -9.69
CA SER A 115 16.48 0.63 -10.31
C SER A 115 16.26 1.22 -11.71
N MET A 116 15.27 0.72 -12.46
CA MET A 116 14.93 1.18 -13.81
C MET A 116 14.54 2.67 -13.87
N VAL A 117 13.92 3.21 -12.82
CA VAL A 117 13.55 4.65 -12.74
C VAL A 117 14.78 5.55 -12.51
N LYS A 118 15.92 5.02 -12.03
CA LYS A 118 17.13 5.83 -11.80
C LYS A 118 17.82 6.29 -13.08
N ASP A 119 17.65 5.56 -14.18
CA ASP A 119 18.39 5.81 -15.42
C ASP A 119 17.64 6.70 -16.43
N GLY A 120 16.51 7.29 -16.06
CA GLY A 120 15.84 8.36 -16.82
C GLY A 120 15.31 7.99 -18.21
N ASN A 121 15.40 6.73 -18.62
CA ASN A 121 14.99 6.26 -19.93
C ASN A 121 13.70 5.45 -19.82
N TYR A 122 12.57 6.12 -20.03
CA TYR A 122 11.33 5.43 -20.39
C TYR A 122 11.38 5.17 -21.90
N SER A 123 11.48 3.90 -22.30
CA SER A 123 11.17 3.44 -23.66
C SER A 123 9.67 3.28 -23.83
#